data_AF-A0A6B2G6B3-F1
#
_entry.id   AF-A0A6B2G6B3-F1
#
_cell.length_a   1.000
_cell.length_b   1.000
_cell.length_c   1.000
_cell.angle_alpha   90.00
_cell.angle_beta   90.00
_cell.angle_gamma   90.00
#
_symmetry.space_group_name_H-M   'P 1'
#
loop_
_entity.id
_entity.type
_entity.pdbx_description
1 polymer ?
#
loop_
_entity_poly.entity_id
_entity_poly.type
_entity_poly.pdbx_seq_one_letter_code
_entity_poly.pdbx_strand_id
1 'polypeptide(L)'
;MQVNNSDDDFNDDDNDTTDLDQMPVWSSDNRNVTYYHHSYQNYASKDCGARIISSNPESSHSSDILNQDLDAYALNPCYVVDQNGDQKRTNIYFIVQLCEKISIRSFSFVNVEIYSSNPKIVRFLYSPSSDAQSSHNEWHDAGTSIANDSKDLQTFILGKPTHFTKIVKIEFLE
;
A
#
# COMPACT_ATOMS: atom_id res chain seq x y z
N MET A 1 -0.76 -4.81 1.29
CA MET A 1 -0.46 -3.44 0.80
C MET A 1 0.72 -2.86 1.58
N GLN A 2 1.52 -2.01 0.95
CA GLN A 2 2.66 -1.31 1.54
C GLN A 2 2.60 0.20 1.26
N VAL A 3 3.03 1.01 2.23
CA VAL A 3 3.21 2.46 2.08
C VAL A 3 4.56 2.82 2.67
N ASN A 4 5.43 3.42 1.87
CA ASN A 4 6.84 3.65 2.21
C ASN A 4 7.16 5.15 2.22
N ASN A 5 8.12 5.55 3.06
CA ASN A 5 8.52 6.96 3.25
C ASN A 5 9.57 7.38 2.20
N SER A 6 9.76 8.68 2.03
CA SER A 6 10.77 9.26 1.14
C SER A 6 12.21 9.16 1.64
N ASP A 7 12.41 8.88 2.92
CA ASP A 7 13.73 8.69 3.51
C ASP A 7 14.23 7.23 3.36
N ASP A 8 13.35 6.34 2.88
CA ASP A 8 13.70 4.97 2.52
C ASP A 8 14.27 4.97 1.09
N ASP A 9 15.52 5.40 0.92
CA ASP A 9 16.18 5.54 -0.39
C ASP A 9 16.15 4.22 -1.19
N PHE A 10 15.59 4.28 -2.41
CA PHE A 10 15.75 3.26 -3.45
C PHE A 10 17.19 3.31 -3.97
N ASN A 11 18.08 2.51 -3.40
CA ASN A 11 19.30 2.13 -4.11
C ASN A 11 18.95 0.99 -5.08
N ASP A 12 18.70 1.33 -6.34
CA ASP A 12 18.48 0.39 -7.46
C ASP A 12 19.77 -0.36 -7.88
N ASP A 13 20.75 -0.53 -7.00
CA ASP A 13 22.05 -1.18 -7.30
C ASP A 13 22.17 -2.63 -6.80
N ASP A 14 21.10 -3.23 -6.26
CA ASP A 14 21.14 -4.64 -5.85
C ASP A 14 20.60 -5.56 -6.95
N ASN A 15 21.47 -5.80 -7.94
CA ASN A 15 21.49 -7.07 -8.63
C ASN A 15 22.04 -8.13 -7.66
N ASP A 16 21.21 -8.75 -6.82
CA ASP A 16 21.46 -10.14 -6.48
C ASP A 16 20.25 -10.93 -5.98
N THR A 17 20.32 -12.17 -6.41
CA THR A 17 19.48 -13.33 -6.25
C THR A 17 19.01 -13.63 -4.84
N THR A 18 17.81 -14.23 -4.81
CA THR A 18 17.32 -15.17 -3.81
C THR A 18 18.35 -15.61 -2.78
N ASP A 19 18.07 -15.28 -1.51
CA ASP A 19 18.09 -16.21 -0.38
C ASP A 19 19.11 -17.35 -0.51
N LEU A 20 20.34 -17.12 -0.01
CA LEU A 20 21.25 -18.05 0.68
C LEU A 20 22.67 -17.43 0.74
N ASP A 21 23.29 -17.49 1.92
CA ASP A 21 24.67 -17.11 2.26
C ASP A 21 24.99 -15.64 2.57
N GLN A 22 24.79 -15.27 3.85
CA GLN A 22 25.59 -14.22 4.49
C GLN A 22 27.08 -14.60 4.43
N MET A 23 27.91 -13.78 3.76
CA MET A 23 29.35 -13.77 3.98
C MET A 23 29.81 -12.43 4.57
N PRO A 24 30.53 -12.42 5.70
CA PRO A 24 31.10 -11.20 6.25
C PRO A 24 32.34 -10.78 5.45
N VAL A 25 32.40 -9.49 5.06
CA VAL A 25 33.66 -8.86 4.64
C VAL A 25 34.54 -8.74 5.89
N TRP A 26 35.70 -9.39 5.89
CA TRP A 26 36.66 -9.29 6.99
C TRP A 26 37.33 -7.91 6.96
N SER A 27 36.83 -7.00 7.79
CA SER A 27 37.58 -5.82 8.22
C SER A 27 38.38 -6.19 9.47
N SER A 28 39.68 -5.93 9.45
CA SER A 28 40.63 -6.27 10.51
C SER A 28 40.50 -5.44 11.80
N ASP A 29 39.50 -4.55 11.90
CA ASP A 29 39.29 -3.72 13.09
C ASP A 29 37.97 -4.05 13.79
N ASN A 30 38.11 -4.75 14.93
CA ASN A 30 37.03 -5.16 15.78
C ASN A 30 36.58 -3.98 16.66
N ARG A 31 35.48 -3.32 16.27
CA ARG A 31 34.38 -2.89 17.15
C ARG A 31 33.30 -2.14 16.35
N ASN A 32 32.12 -2.78 16.29
CA ASN A 32 30.83 -2.31 15.77
C ASN A 32 30.65 -2.44 14.25
N VAL A 33 30.29 -3.64 13.80
CA VAL A 33 29.58 -3.83 12.54
C VAL A 33 28.16 -3.32 12.73
N THR A 34 27.85 -2.10 12.28
CA THR A 34 26.48 -1.65 12.10
C THR A 34 25.98 -2.21 10.78
N TYR A 35 25.19 -3.28 10.84
CA TYR A 35 24.33 -3.65 9.73
C TYR A 35 23.29 -2.54 9.61
N TYR A 36 23.41 -1.68 8.60
CA TYR A 36 22.26 -0.91 8.15
C TYR A 36 21.31 -1.91 7.49
N HIS A 37 20.51 -2.56 8.32
CA HIS A 37 19.32 -3.23 7.85
C HIS A 37 18.40 -2.10 7.42
N HIS A 38 18.49 -1.70 6.16
CA HIS A 38 17.54 -0.76 5.58
C HIS A 38 16.22 -1.53 5.44
N SER A 39 15.53 -1.76 6.55
CA SER A 39 14.22 -2.38 6.55
C SER A 39 13.26 -1.34 6.01
N TYR A 40 12.82 -1.50 4.77
CA TYR A 40 11.67 -0.77 4.26
C TYR A 40 10.50 -0.98 5.23
N GLN A 41 10.16 0.06 5.97
CA GLN A 41 9.12 -0.01 6.98
C GLN A 41 7.78 0.14 6.26
N ASN A 42 6.96 -0.90 6.26
CA ASN A 42 5.59 -0.79 5.76
C ASN A 42 4.70 -0.06 6.79
N TYR A 43 4.44 1.23 6.56
CA TYR A 43 3.60 2.07 7.44
C TYR A 43 2.11 1.75 7.37
N ALA A 44 1.69 0.89 6.43
CA ALA A 44 0.34 0.36 6.31
C ALA A 44 0.20 -1.07 6.88
N SER A 45 1.24 -1.64 7.51
CA SER A 45 1.15 -2.98 8.11
C SER A 45 0.22 -3.00 9.32
N LYS A 46 -0.59 -4.05 9.45
CA LYS A 46 -1.38 -4.30 10.66
C LYS A 46 -0.48 -4.42 11.90
N ASP A 47 0.70 -5.04 11.77
CA ASP A 47 1.64 -5.28 12.88
C ASP A 47 2.28 -3.99 13.40
N CYS A 48 2.41 -2.97 12.57
CA CYS A 48 2.89 -1.66 13.01
C CYS A 48 1.76 -0.80 13.62
N GLY A 49 0.51 -1.27 13.57
CA GLY A 49 -0.66 -0.58 14.13
C GLY A 49 -1.47 0.23 13.13
N ALA A 50 -1.27 0.01 11.82
CA ALA A 50 -2.15 0.58 10.80
C ALA A 50 -3.55 -0.05 10.86
N ARG A 51 -4.57 0.69 10.41
CA ARG A 51 -5.97 0.21 10.40
C ARG A 51 -6.79 0.77 9.26
N ILE A 52 -7.84 0.03 8.88
CA ILE A 52 -8.88 0.54 7.98
C ILE A 52 -9.80 1.48 8.76
N ILE A 53 -9.96 2.70 8.27
CA ILE A 53 -10.94 3.67 8.75
C ILE A 53 -12.30 3.40 8.10
N SER A 54 -12.30 3.16 6.79
CA SER A 54 -13.52 2.97 6.00
C SER A 54 -13.19 2.27 4.68
N SER A 55 -14.17 1.55 4.14
CA SER A 55 -14.13 0.93 2.81
C SER A 55 -15.52 1.03 2.18
N ASN A 56 -15.63 0.71 0.89
CA ASN A 56 -16.94 0.63 0.24
C ASN A 56 -17.85 -0.43 0.91
N PRO A 57 -19.18 -0.24 0.90
CA PRO A 57 -20.13 -1.12 1.60
C PRO A 57 -20.12 -2.58 1.16
N GLU A 58 -19.74 -2.82 -0.10
CA GLU A 58 -19.71 -4.15 -0.71
C GLU A 58 -18.43 -4.93 -0.36
N SER A 59 -17.47 -4.27 0.28
CA SER A 59 -16.20 -4.87 0.68
C SER A 59 -16.40 -5.82 1.87
N SER A 60 -15.78 -6.98 1.79
CA SER A 60 -15.65 -7.94 2.91
C SER A 60 -14.17 -8.12 3.24
N HIS A 61 -13.86 -8.40 4.51
CA HIS A 61 -12.48 -8.64 4.95
C HIS A 61 -11.51 -7.48 4.65
N SER A 62 -12.00 -6.22 4.66
CA SER A 62 -11.22 -5.06 4.26
C SER A 62 -9.90 -4.88 5.03
N SER A 63 -9.82 -5.35 6.28
CA SER A 63 -8.60 -5.28 7.10
C SER A 63 -7.45 -6.10 6.53
N ASP A 64 -7.75 -7.12 5.73
CA ASP A 64 -6.75 -8.09 5.27
C ASP A 64 -5.86 -7.51 4.17
N ILE A 65 -6.26 -6.37 3.57
CA ILE A 65 -5.38 -5.58 2.69
C ILE A 65 -4.10 -5.08 3.40
N LEU A 66 -4.13 -4.96 4.72
CA LEU A 66 -3.00 -4.54 5.56
C LEU A 66 -2.18 -5.72 6.10
N ASN A 67 -2.61 -6.95 5.81
CA ASN A 67 -1.93 -8.18 6.21
C ASN A 67 -0.83 -8.54 5.18
N GLN A 68 0.19 -9.25 5.64
CA GLN A 68 1.22 -9.86 4.80
C GLN A 68 0.94 -11.33 4.51
N ASP A 69 0.04 -11.95 5.27
CA ASP A 69 -0.45 -13.30 5.01
C ASP A 69 -1.16 -13.36 3.65
N LEU A 70 -0.64 -14.20 2.75
CA LEU A 70 -1.16 -14.36 1.39
C LEU A 70 -2.46 -15.17 1.35
N ASP A 71 -2.79 -15.89 2.42
CA ASP A 71 -4.04 -16.63 2.56
C ASP A 71 -5.20 -15.74 3.04
N ALA A 72 -4.91 -14.50 3.47
CA ALA A 72 -5.90 -13.52 3.92
C ALA A 72 -6.02 -12.37 2.89
N TYR A 73 -7.22 -12.17 2.33
CA TYR A 73 -7.45 -11.16 1.29
C TYR A 73 -8.76 -10.41 1.48
N ALA A 74 -8.74 -9.13 1.07
CA ALA A 74 -9.94 -8.31 1.00
C ALA A 74 -10.76 -8.67 -0.25
N LEU A 75 -12.06 -8.86 -0.08
CA LEU A 75 -12.99 -9.24 -1.14
C LEU A 75 -13.83 -8.06 -1.57
N ASN A 76 -13.84 -7.76 -2.88
CA ASN A 76 -14.65 -6.70 -3.45
C ASN A 76 -15.28 -7.15 -4.78
N PRO A 77 -16.62 -7.19 -4.90
CA PRO A 77 -17.26 -7.46 -6.17
C PRO A 77 -17.05 -6.28 -7.11
N CYS A 78 -16.66 -6.55 -8.37
CA CYS A 78 -16.48 -5.49 -9.37
C CYS A 78 -17.81 -4.80 -9.75
N TYR A 79 -18.93 -5.52 -9.63
CA TYR A 79 -20.27 -5.04 -9.97
C TYR A 79 -21.29 -5.46 -8.93
N VAL A 80 -22.29 -4.60 -8.72
CA VAL A 80 -23.50 -4.88 -7.94
C VAL A 80 -24.73 -4.61 -8.77
N VAL A 81 -25.83 -5.29 -8.44
CA VAL A 81 -27.13 -5.05 -9.06
C VAL A 81 -27.82 -3.92 -8.30
N ASP A 82 -28.24 -2.88 -8.99
CA ASP A 82 -28.96 -1.77 -8.39
C ASP A 82 -30.45 -2.12 -8.15
N GLN A 83 -31.18 -1.19 -7.54
CA GLN A 83 -32.60 -1.37 -7.22
C GLN A 83 -33.51 -1.55 -8.46
N ASN A 84 -33.02 -1.22 -9.65
CA ASN A 84 -33.75 -1.39 -10.91
C ASN A 84 -33.38 -2.70 -11.63
N GLY A 85 -32.40 -3.45 -11.12
CA GLY A 85 -31.90 -4.67 -11.74
C GLY A 85 -30.69 -4.45 -12.66
N ASP A 86 -30.17 -3.23 -12.76
CA ASP A 86 -29.05 -2.90 -13.64
C ASP A 86 -27.71 -3.18 -12.96
N GLN A 87 -26.73 -3.69 -13.73
CA GLN A 87 -25.37 -3.87 -13.24
C GLN A 87 -24.66 -2.52 -13.15
N LYS A 88 -24.26 -2.16 -11.93
CA LYS A 88 -23.49 -0.95 -11.62
C LYS A 88 -22.09 -1.34 -11.15
N ARG A 89 -21.07 -0.66 -11.69
CA ARG A 89 -19.69 -0.84 -11.22
C ARG A 89 -19.56 -0.40 -9.76
N THR A 90 -18.93 -1.22 -8.94
CA THR A 90 -18.61 -0.89 -7.55
C THR A 90 -17.52 0.19 -7.51
N ASN A 91 -17.69 1.19 -6.66
CA ASN A 91 -16.62 2.14 -6.38
C ASN A 91 -15.75 1.57 -5.26
N ILE A 92 -14.76 0.77 -5.62
CA ILE A 92 -13.91 0.07 -4.65
C ILE A 92 -12.90 1.06 -4.08
N TYR A 93 -12.91 1.24 -2.76
CA TYR A 93 -11.96 2.11 -2.07
C TYR A 93 -11.62 1.62 -0.67
N PHE A 94 -10.43 2.02 -0.20
CA PHE A 94 -9.98 1.80 1.16
C PHE A 94 -9.40 3.09 1.72
N ILE A 95 -9.86 3.49 2.90
CA ILE A 95 -9.28 4.57 3.69
C ILE A 95 -8.49 3.93 4.82
N VAL A 96 -7.19 4.19 4.84
CA VAL A 96 -6.23 3.58 5.76
C VAL A 96 -5.64 4.65 6.66
N GLN A 97 -5.64 4.40 7.97
CA GLN A 97 -4.79 5.11 8.90
C GLN A 97 -3.45 4.37 9.01
N LEU A 98 -2.37 5.04 8.67
CA LEU A 98 -1.00 4.56 8.85
C LEU A 98 -0.66 4.51 10.34
N CYS A 99 0.33 3.69 10.71
CA CYS A 99 0.79 3.62 12.10
C CYS A 99 1.36 4.96 12.61
N GLU A 100 2.06 5.67 11.72
CA GLU A 100 2.74 6.94 11.98
C GLU A 100 2.46 7.97 10.87
N LYS A 101 2.80 9.23 11.15
CA LYS A 101 2.64 10.32 10.19
C LYS A 101 3.92 10.44 9.35
N ILE A 102 3.82 10.23 8.03
CA ILE A 102 4.98 10.16 7.12
C ILE A 102 4.81 10.98 5.85
N SER A 103 5.92 11.26 5.17
CA SER A 103 5.98 11.83 3.82
C SER A 103 6.02 10.68 2.80
N ILE A 104 4.88 10.38 2.17
CA ILE A 104 4.77 9.15 1.37
C ILE A 104 5.54 9.30 0.06
N ARG A 105 6.34 8.29 -0.28
CA ARG A 105 7.10 8.20 -1.53
C ARG A 105 6.47 7.25 -2.53
N SER A 106 6.00 6.11 -2.04
CA SER A 106 5.42 5.07 -2.86
C SER A 106 4.33 4.29 -2.13
N PHE A 107 3.45 3.73 -2.95
CA PHE A 107 2.45 2.75 -2.55
C PHE A 107 2.78 1.45 -3.24
N SER A 108 2.64 0.31 -2.56
CA SER A 108 2.74 -1.00 -3.21
C SER A 108 1.56 -1.88 -2.88
N PHE A 109 1.05 -2.61 -3.85
CA PHE A 109 0.05 -3.64 -3.60
C PHE A 109 0.16 -4.77 -4.62
N VAL A 110 -0.47 -5.89 -4.28
CA VAL A 110 -0.53 -7.08 -5.12
C VAL A 110 -1.93 -7.68 -5.00
N ASN A 111 -2.40 -8.27 -6.09
CA ASN A 111 -3.51 -9.20 -6.06
C ASN A 111 -2.97 -10.60 -6.38
N VAL A 112 -2.89 -11.46 -5.38
CA VAL A 112 -2.34 -12.83 -5.54
C VAL A 112 -3.41 -13.87 -5.89
N GLU A 113 -4.70 -13.51 -5.85
CA GLU A 113 -5.78 -14.45 -6.12
C GLU A 113 -5.90 -14.71 -7.64
N ILE A 114 -5.71 -15.97 -8.04
CA ILE A 114 -5.61 -16.39 -9.45
C ILE A 114 -6.93 -16.28 -10.22
N TYR A 115 -8.08 -16.39 -9.55
CA TYR A 115 -9.39 -16.31 -10.18
C TYR A 115 -10.02 -14.91 -10.13
N SER A 116 -9.30 -13.93 -9.59
CA SER A 116 -9.77 -12.55 -9.49
C SER A 116 -9.16 -11.66 -10.57
N SER A 117 -9.95 -10.68 -11.01
CA SER A 117 -9.50 -9.61 -11.91
C SER A 117 -8.49 -8.70 -11.21
N ASN A 118 -7.45 -8.29 -11.93
CA ASN A 118 -6.53 -7.26 -11.45
C ASN A 118 -7.09 -5.87 -11.68
N PRO A 119 -6.86 -4.92 -10.76
CA PRO A 119 -7.19 -3.53 -11.02
C PRO A 119 -6.28 -2.98 -12.12
N LYS A 120 -6.84 -2.10 -12.95
CA LYS A 120 -6.14 -1.47 -14.08
C LYS A 120 -5.80 -0.01 -13.80
N ILE A 121 -6.71 0.73 -13.17
CA ILE A 121 -6.48 2.14 -12.83
C ILE A 121 -6.65 2.32 -11.34
N VAL A 122 -5.62 2.86 -10.69
CA VAL A 122 -5.59 3.09 -9.25
C VAL A 122 -5.27 4.55 -8.98
N ARG A 123 -6.03 5.18 -8.09
CA ARG A 123 -5.82 6.56 -7.65
C ARG A 123 -5.45 6.60 -6.18
N PHE A 124 -4.45 7.41 -5.88
CA PHE A 124 -3.93 7.62 -4.53
C PHE A 124 -4.28 9.01 -4.05
N LEU A 125 -4.83 9.08 -2.84
CA LEU A 125 -5.27 10.31 -2.19
C LEU A 125 -4.72 10.31 -0.77
N TYR A 126 -4.55 11.49 -0.19
CA TYR A 126 -4.18 11.65 1.21
C TYR A 126 -4.95 12.78 1.86
N SER A 127 -5.11 12.71 3.18
CA SER A 127 -5.73 13.77 3.96
C SER A 127 -4.65 14.61 4.66
N PRO A 128 -4.78 15.94 4.69
CA PRO A 128 -3.90 16.80 5.50
C PRO A 128 -4.21 16.65 7.01
N SER A 129 -5.42 16.20 7.35
CA SER A 129 -5.84 15.90 8.71
C SER A 129 -5.26 14.57 9.20
N SER A 130 -4.90 14.53 10.49
CA SER A 130 -4.55 13.29 11.20
C SER A 130 -5.75 12.63 11.89
N ASP A 131 -6.87 13.34 11.99
CA ASP A 131 -8.11 12.84 12.56
C ASP A 131 -9.02 12.27 11.47
N ALA A 132 -9.36 10.99 11.63
CA ALA A 132 -10.21 10.22 10.73
C ALA A 132 -11.59 10.87 10.50
N GLN A 133 -12.19 11.46 11.53
CA GLN A 133 -13.52 12.06 11.42
C GLN A 133 -13.48 13.33 10.56
N SER A 134 -12.44 14.14 10.75
CA SER A 134 -12.17 15.35 9.99
C SER A 134 -11.71 15.06 8.55
N SER A 135 -11.02 13.92 8.33
CA SER A 135 -10.48 13.51 7.02
C SER A 135 -11.54 13.13 5.98
N HIS A 136 -12.80 12.91 6.36
CA HIS A 136 -13.86 12.64 5.39
C HIS A 136 -14.13 13.81 4.43
N ASN A 137 -13.74 15.04 4.81
CA ASN A 137 -14.17 16.26 4.13
C ASN A 137 -13.12 16.83 3.15
N GLU A 138 -11.87 16.36 3.18
CA GLU A 138 -10.81 16.92 2.34
C GLU A 138 -9.78 15.85 1.93
N TRP A 139 -9.60 15.71 0.61
CA TRP A 139 -8.65 14.79 -0.02
C TRP A 139 -7.75 15.55 -1.00
N HIS A 140 -6.44 15.31 -0.88
CA HIS A 140 -5.42 15.81 -1.78
C HIS A 140 -4.98 14.68 -2.71
N ASP A 141 -4.78 15.00 -3.99
CA ASP A 141 -4.38 14.03 -5.00
C ASP A 141 -2.88 13.76 -4.94
N ALA A 142 -2.50 12.48 -4.79
CA ALA A 142 -1.11 12.03 -4.87
C ALA A 142 -0.75 11.49 -6.27
N GLY A 143 -1.75 11.16 -7.09
CA GLY A 143 -1.58 10.68 -8.45
C GLY A 143 -2.56 9.56 -8.83
N THR A 144 -2.64 9.31 -10.13
CA THR A 144 -3.33 8.14 -10.70
C THR A 144 -2.31 7.34 -11.50
N SER A 145 -2.35 6.01 -11.36
CA SER A 145 -1.43 5.10 -12.01
C SER A 145 -2.16 3.97 -12.72
N ILE A 146 -1.55 3.49 -13.80
CA ILE A 146 -2.00 2.29 -14.49
C ILE A 146 -1.27 1.12 -13.83
N ALA A 147 -2.03 0.17 -13.30
CA ALA A 147 -1.51 -1.07 -12.78
C ALA A 147 -1.39 -2.10 -13.91
N ASN A 148 -0.37 -2.93 -13.84
CA ASN A 148 -0.16 -4.03 -14.77
C ASN A 148 -1.09 -5.19 -14.44
N ASP A 149 -1.46 -5.95 -15.46
CA ASP A 149 -2.12 -7.24 -15.29
C ASP A 149 -1.08 -8.29 -14.87
N SER A 150 -0.69 -8.24 -13.59
CA SER A 150 0.32 -9.11 -12.96
C SER A 150 -0.14 -9.53 -11.57
N LYS A 151 0.33 -10.69 -11.13
CA LYS A 151 0.14 -11.24 -9.78
C LYS A 151 1.34 -10.97 -8.85
N ASP A 152 2.29 -10.16 -9.30
CA ASP A 152 3.46 -9.74 -8.55
C ASP A 152 3.20 -8.43 -7.78
N LEU A 153 4.03 -8.15 -6.79
CA LEU A 153 4.00 -6.88 -6.06
C LEU A 153 4.33 -5.72 -6.99
N GLN A 154 3.41 -4.76 -7.10
CA GLN A 154 3.59 -3.58 -7.92
C GLN A 154 3.80 -2.36 -7.04
N THR A 155 4.84 -1.58 -7.33
CA THR A 155 5.18 -0.34 -6.61
C THR A 155 4.89 0.88 -7.48
N PHE A 156 4.11 1.80 -6.93
CA PHE A 156 3.67 3.04 -7.53
C PHE A 156 4.41 4.20 -6.87
N ILE A 157 5.39 4.72 -7.59
CA ILE A 157 6.26 5.80 -7.14
C ILE A 157 5.59 7.14 -7.43
N LEU A 158 5.38 7.96 -6.41
CA LEU A 158 4.77 9.28 -6.58
C LEU A 158 5.73 10.25 -7.30
N GLY A 159 5.20 11.17 -8.11
CA GLY A 159 6.04 12.17 -8.78
C GLY A 159 6.68 13.17 -7.81
N LYS A 160 6.04 13.41 -6.67
CA LYS A 160 6.55 14.19 -5.53
C LYS A 160 6.08 13.54 -4.23
N PRO A 161 6.91 13.54 -3.16
CA PRO A 161 6.44 13.07 -1.86
C PRO A 161 5.24 13.88 -1.37
N THR A 162 4.36 13.24 -0.60
CA THR A 162 3.23 13.94 0.03
C THR A 162 3.70 14.87 1.14
N HIS A 163 2.84 15.79 1.56
CA HIS A 163 2.99 16.35 2.91
C HIS A 163 2.87 15.23 3.96
N PHE A 164 3.46 15.44 5.14
CA PHE A 164 3.32 14.53 6.26
C PHE A 164 1.85 14.22 6.53
N THR A 165 1.46 12.97 6.37
CA THR A 165 0.08 12.50 6.52
C THR A 165 0.04 11.17 7.25
N LYS A 166 -1.07 10.91 7.92
CA LYS A 166 -1.36 9.64 8.60
C LYS A 166 -2.53 8.91 7.95
N ILE A 167 -3.26 9.54 7.03
CA ILE A 167 -4.49 9.01 6.46
C ILE A 167 -4.42 9.07 4.94
N VAL A 168 -4.56 7.91 4.32
CA VAL A 168 -4.52 7.73 2.88
C VAL A 168 -5.81 7.09 2.39
N LYS A 169 -6.15 7.35 1.14
CA LYS A 169 -7.24 6.68 0.44
C LYS A 169 -6.75 6.15 -0.89
N ILE A 170 -7.11 4.91 -1.18
CA ILE A 170 -6.81 4.24 -2.44
C ILE A 170 -8.13 3.91 -3.10
N GLU A 171 -8.29 4.31 -4.36
CA GLU A 171 -9.47 4.05 -5.18
C GLU A 171 -9.09 3.18 -6.38
N PHE A 172 -9.85 2.12 -6.62
CA PHE A 172 -9.68 1.22 -7.77
C PHE A 172 -10.73 1.54 -8.83
N LEU A 173 -10.33 2.33 -9.83
CA LEU A 173 -11.22 2.98 -10.79
C LEU A 173 -11.62 2.10 -11.98
N GLU A 174 -10.75 1.16 -12.37
CA GLU A 174 -11.00 0.16 -13.43
C GLU A 174 -10.53 -1.22 -13.01
#